data_AF-A0A7C1INK5-F1
#
_entry.id   AF-A0A7C1INK5-F1
#
_cell.length_a   1.000
_cell.length_b   1.000
_cell.length_c   1.000
_cell.angle_alpha   90.00
_cell.angle_beta   90.00
_cell.angle_gamma   90.00
#
_symmetry.space_group_name_H-M   'P 1'
#
loop_
_entity.id
_entity.type
_entity.pdbx_description
1 polymer ?
#
loop_
_entity_poly.entity_id
_entity_poly.type
_entity_poly.pdbx_seq_one_letter_code
_entity_poly.pdbx_strand_id
1 'polypeptide(L)'
;MKEKIFVALFLVFLILNHAHGQEGIKVNVSEKCIGCHRESNGYVSRISYIRKTPEGWEETLWRHKRTHGVNITNEEKEAILSSLSFTSGLAPSEVVPFSYTLEKVDTKEKVDNQSIVDTCVRCHSYAKTALQRRTHEEWNKLANMHSGVLPLWLYQCQDVIDWDGTLKNSIENLSKMFPLITK
;
A
#
# COMPACT_ATOMS: atom_id res chain seq x y z
N MET A 1 53.68 -10.82 45.38
CA MET A 1 52.22 -11.03 45.46
C MET A 1 51.62 -10.52 44.15
N LYS A 2 50.69 -11.30 43.58
CA LYS A 2 50.26 -11.23 42.18
C LYS A 2 49.30 -10.03 41.96
N GLU A 3 49.70 -9.04 41.19
CA GLU A 3 48.77 -8.05 40.66
C GLU A 3 48.27 -8.50 39.28
N LYS A 4 46.95 -8.66 39.18
CA LYS A 4 46.25 -9.15 38.00
C LYS A 4 46.02 -7.98 37.06
N ILE A 5 46.63 -8.03 35.87
CA ILE A 5 46.31 -7.15 34.75
C ILE A 5 44.88 -7.46 34.30
N PHE A 6 43.97 -6.52 34.49
CA PHE A 6 42.59 -6.59 34.02
C PHE A 6 42.58 -6.10 32.56
N VAL A 7 42.61 -7.02 31.60
CA VAL A 7 42.39 -6.69 30.18
C VAL A 7 40.88 -6.47 30.01
N ALA A 8 40.46 -5.22 29.94
CA ALA A 8 39.11 -4.85 29.58
C ALA A 8 38.90 -5.14 28.07
N LEU A 9 38.23 -6.25 27.79
CA LEU A 9 37.79 -6.61 26.44
C LEU A 9 36.69 -5.61 26.01
N PHE A 10 37.04 -4.59 25.24
CA PHE A 10 36.07 -3.70 24.61
C PHE A 10 35.36 -4.49 23.49
N LEU A 11 34.22 -5.09 23.83
CA LEU A 11 33.26 -5.60 22.84
C LEU A 11 32.67 -4.40 22.11
N VAL A 12 33.21 -4.09 20.93
CA VAL A 12 32.58 -3.19 19.97
C VAL A 12 31.31 -3.89 19.49
N PHE A 13 30.18 -3.58 20.12
CA PHE A 13 28.87 -3.88 19.55
C PHE A 13 28.73 -3.05 18.28
N LEU A 14 28.96 -3.67 17.12
CA LEU A 14 28.46 -3.19 15.85
C LEU A 14 26.93 -3.14 15.98
N ILE A 15 26.41 -1.95 16.25
CA ILE A 15 25.00 -1.65 16.06
C ILE A 15 24.78 -1.77 14.55
N LEU A 16 24.34 -2.95 14.12
CA LEU A 16 23.69 -3.12 12.82
C LEU A 16 22.47 -2.21 12.86
N ASN A 17 22.61 -1.00 12.32
CA ASN A 17 21.49 -0.19 11.91
C ASN A 17 20.63 -1.08 11.01
N HIS A 18 19.56 -1.65 11.56
CA HIS A 18 18.44 -2.09 10.76
C HIS A 18 17.87 -0.81 10.15
N ALA A 19 18.41 -0.42 8.99
CA ALA A 19 17.68 0.42 8.08
C ALA A 19 16.33 -0.27 7.93
N HIS A 20 15.27 0.43 8.30
CA HIS A 20 13.89 -0.02 8.16
C HIS A 20 13.53 -0.01 6.66
N GLY A 21 14.28 -0.79 5.87
CA GLY A 21 14.03 -1.01 4.47
C GLY A 21 12.89 -2.00 4.41
N GLN A 22 11.66 -1.49 4.28
CA GLN A 22 10.55 -2.35 3.91
C GLN A 22 10.94 -3.13 2.66
N GLU A 23 10.73 -4.45 2.66
CA GLU A 23 10.95 -5.29 1.48
C GLU A 23 10.01 -4.84 0.38
N GLY A 24 10.50 -4.03 -0.56
CA GLY A 24 9.78 -3.66 -1.76
C GLY A 24 9.89 -4.74 -2.84
N ILE A 25 9.13 -4.56 -3.91
CA ILE A 25 9.21 -5.35 -5.13
C ILE A 25 9.90 -4.51 -6.18
N LYS A 26 10.91 -5.08 -6.84
CA LYS A 26 11.55 -4.40 -7.97
C LYS A 26 10.57 -4.31 -9.12
N VAL A 27 10.44 -3.12 -9.70
CA VAL A 27 9.50 -2.84 -10.78
C VAL A 27 10.24 -2.17 -11.93
N ASN A 28 9.79 -2.44 -13.14
CA ASN A 28 10.20 -1.67 -14.31
C ASN A 28 9.03 -0.79 -14.75
N VAL A 29 9.21 0.52 -14.69
CA VAL A 29 8.17 1.51 -14.99
C VAL A 29 8.63 2.46 -16.07
N SER A 30 7.68 3.04 -16.80
CA SER A 30 7.95 4.06 -17.79
C SER A 30 8.71 5.25 -17.19
N GLU A 31 9.60 5.86 -17.96
CA GLU A 31 10.31 7.10 -17.60
C GLU A 31 9.34 8.22 -17.18
N LYS A 32 8.11 8.21 -17.69
CA LYS A 32 7.02 9.13 -17.32
C LYS A 32 6.71 9.10 -15.81
N CYS A 33 6.97 7.99 -15.13
CA CYS A 33 6.76 7.84 -13.70
C CYS A 33 7.89 8.48 -12.88
N ILE A 34 9.12 8.49 -13.42
CA ILE A 34 10.33 8.80 -12.64
C ILE A 34 10.51 10.29 -12.36
N GLY A 35 9.84 11.16 -13.12
CA GLY A 35 9.84 12.61 -12.87
C GLY A 35 9.30 12.99 -11.48
N CYS A 36 8.40 12.18 -10.92
CA CYS A 36 7.86 12.37 -9.56
C CYS A 36 8.21 11.21 -8.62
N HIS A 37 8.30 9.98 -9.14
CA HIS A 37 8.64 8.82 -8.34
C HIS A 37 10.14 8.57 -8.36
N ARG A 38 10.77 8.67 -7.19
CA ARG A 38 12.20 8.41 -7.04
C ARG A 38 12.50 6.94 -7.31
N GLU A 39 13.41 6.68 -8.24
CA GLU A 39 13.98 5.36 -8.50
C GLU A 39 15.32 5.21 -7.76
N SER A 40 15.57 4.01 -7.23
CA SER A 40 16.87 3.60 -6.70
C SER A 40 16.98 2.07 -6.68
N ASN A 41 18.00 1.52 -7.36
CA ASN A 41 18.34 0.10 -7.36
C ASN A 41 17.20 -0.84 -7.79
N GLY A 42 16.35 -0.40 -8.74
CA GLY A 42 15.19 -1.11 -9.24
C GLY A 42 13.93 -0.94 -8.38
N TYR A 43 14.00 -0.14 -7.32
CA TYR A 43 12.85 0.22 -6.50
C TYR A 43 12.37 1.63 -6.87
N VAL A 44 11.06 1.78 -7.00
CA VAL A 44 10.41 3.04 -7.33
C VAL A 44 9.50 3.45 -6.18
N SER A 45 9.66 4.67 -5.69
CA SER A 45 8.90 5.18 -4.54
C SER A 45 7.40 5.01 -4.77
N ARG A 46 6.68 4.57 -3.73
CA ARG A 46 5.26 4.16 -3.77
C ARG A 46 5.01 2.87 -4.58
N ILE A 47 5.41 2.84 -5.85
CA ILE A 47 5.04 1.78 -6.81
C ILE A 47 5.58 0.41 -6.38
N SER A 48 6.83 0.34 -5.95
CA SER A 48 7.45 -0.90 -5.48
C SER A 48 6.84 -1.48 -4.20
N TYR A 49 6.00 -0.73 -3.51
CA TYR A 49 5.51 -1.09 -2.18
C TYR A 49 4.01 -1.41 -2.17
N ILE A 50 3.44 -1.63 -3.36
CA ILE A 50 2.04 -1.88 -3.60
C ILE A 50 1.88 -2.96 -4.68
N ARG A 51 0.96 -3.91 -4.48
CA ARG A 51 0.42 -4.78 -5.54
C ARG A 51 -1.10 -4.65 -5.63
N LYS A 52 -1.65 -4.79 -6.83
CA LYS A 52 -3.10 -4.67 -7.11
C LYS A 52 -3.50 -5.51 -8.33
N THR A 53 -4.80 -5.64 -8.56
CA THR A 53 -5.33 -6.14 -9.83
C THR A 53 -5.05 -5.17 -10.98
N PRO A 54 -5.16 -5.60 -12.25
CA PRO A 54 -5.08 -4.70 -13.40
C PRO A 54 -6.02 -3.49 -13.27
N GLU A 55 -7.28 -3.71 -12.92
CA GLU A 55 -8.28 -2.64 -12.75
C GLU A 55 -7.85 -1.66 -11.64
N GLY A 56 -7.26 -2.15 -10.55
CA GLY A 56 -6.73 -1.29 -9.48
C GLY A 56 -5.51 -0.45 -9.89
N TRP A 57 -4.69 -0.96 -10.81
CA TRP A 57 -3.62 -0.20 -11.45
C TRP A 57 -4.15 0.82 -12.45
N GLU A 58 -5.15 0.45 -13.25
CA GLU A 58 -5.80 1.37 -14.19
C GLU A 58 -6.43 2.57 -13.46
N GLU A 59 -7.16 2.33 -12.37
CA GLU A 59 -7.69 3.41 -11.52
C GLU A 59 -6.58 4.31 -10.95
N THR A 60 -5.42 3.72 -10.65
CA THR A 60 -4.27 4.48 -10.17
C THR A 60 -3.71 5.37 -11.27
N LEU A 61 -3.57 4.87 -12.50
CA LEU A 61 -3.16 5.67 -13.66
C LEU A 61 -4.17 6.77 -13.98
N TRP A 62 -5.46 6.47 -13.93
CA TRP A 62 -6.52 7.44 -14.13
C TRP A 62 -6.46 8.58 -13.10
N ARG A 63 -6.20 8.27 -11.83
CA ARG A 63 -5.98 9.28 -10.79
C ARG A 63 -4.72 10.11 -11.04
N HIS A 64 -3.62 9.53 -11.52
CA HIS A 64 -2.42 10.30 -11.87
C HIS A 64 -2.69 11.28 -13.01
N LYS A 65 -3.43 10.85 -14.04
CA LYS A 65 -3.88 11.75 -15.11
C LYS A 65 -4.77 12.87 -14.58
N ARG A 66 -5.79 12.54 -13.78
CA ARG A 66 -6.78 13.50 -13.28
C ARG A 66 -6.23 14.47 -12.23
N THR A 67 -5.44 13.98 -11.28
CA THR A 67 -5.02 14.76 -10.10
C THR A 67 -3.62 15.35 -10.26
N HIS A 68 -2.75 14.72 -11.04
CA HIS A 68 -1.35 15.13 -11.20
C HIS A 68 -0.99 15.53 -12.64
N GLY A 69 -1.94 15.49 -13.57
CA GLY A 69 -1.73 15.95 -14.94
C GLY A 69 -0.79 15.08 -15.77
N VAL A 70 -0.59 13.81 -15.40
CA VAL A 70 0.26 12.89 -16.16
C VAL A 70 -0.28 12.73 -17.58
N ASN A 71 0.54 13.07 -18.56
CA ASN A 71 0.21 12.98 -19.98
C ASN A 71 0.87 11.75 -20.61
N ILE A 72 0.05 10.73 -20.88
CA ILE A 72 0.44 9.48 -21.53
C ILE A 72 -0.61 9.12 -22.59
N THR A 73 -0.17 8.50 -23.69
CA THR A 73 -1.07 7.96 -24.72
C THR A 73 -1.79 6.70 -24.22
N ASN A 74 -2.76 6.21 -24.98
CA ASN A 74 -3.43 4.96 -24.64
C ASN A 74 -2.46 3.77 -24.72
N GLU A 75 -1.59 3.75 -25.73
CA GLU A 75 -0.59 2.70 -25.92
C GLU A 75 0.42 2.68 -24.76
N GLU A 76 0.88 3.86 -24.32
CA GLU A 76 1.73 3.99 -23.12
C GLU A 76 1.00 3.52 -21.86
N LYS A 77 -0.29 3.88 -21.70
CA LYS A 77 -1.11 3.43 -20.56
C LYS A 77 -1.21 1.91 -20.53
N GLU A 78 -1.53 1.25 -21.66
CA GLU A 78 -1.63 -0.22 -21.74
C GLU A 78 -0.29 -0.91 -21.47
N ALA A 79 0.82 -0.36 -21.98
CA ALA A 79 2.15 -0.89 -21.71
C ALA A 79 2.52 -0.81 -20.21
N ILE A 80 2.25 0.33 -19.57
CA ILE A 80 2.47 0.51 -18.13
C ILE A 80 1.57 -0.43 -17.33
N LEU A 81 0.28 -0.51 -17.70
CA LEU A 81 -0.69 -1.37 -17.04
C LEU A 81 -0.28 -2.85 -17.11
N SER A 82 0.12 -3.32 -18.30
CA SER A 82 0.61 -4.68 -18.51
C SER A 82 1.84 -4.97 -17.64
N SER A 83 2.84 -4.08 -17.65
CA SER A 83 4.06 -4.24 -16.84
C SER A 83 3.76 -4.30 -15.34
N LEU A 84 2.94 -3.37 -14.82
CA LEU A 84 2.59 -3.31 -13.41
C LEU A 84 1.71 -4.48 -12.97
N SER A 85 0.80 -4.92 -13.82
CA SER A 85 -0.03 -6.09 -13.55
C SER A 85 0.79 -7.38 -13.50
N PHE A 86 1.85 -7.46 -14.32
CA PHE A 86 2.75 -8.61 -14.34
C PHE A 86 3.70 -8.64 -13.14
N THR A 87 4.33 -7.51 -12.82
CA THR A 87 5.36 -7.43 -11.76
C THR A 87 4.80 -7.20 -10.37
N SER A 88 3.70 -6.46 -10.27
CA SER A 88 3.04 -6.06 -9.02
C SER A 88 1.55 -6.41 -9.03
N GLY A 89 1.22 -7.57 -9.59
CA GLY A 89 -0.10 -8.17 -9.59
C GLY A 89 -0.47 -8.90 -8.30
N LEU A 90 -1.69 -9.43 -8.26
CA LEU A 90 -2.13 -10.33 -7.19
C LEU A 90 -2.11 -11.78 -7.65
N ALA A 91 -1.78 -12.69 -6.73
CA ALA A 91 -1.91 -14.12 -6.98
C ALA A 91 -3.41 -14.51 -7.08
N PRO A 92 -3.76 -15.59 -7.79
CA PRO A 92 -5.17 -16.02 -7.89
C PRO A 92 -5.85 -16.22 -6.54
N SER A 93 -5.16 -16.82 -5.56
CA SER A 93 -5.66 -17.02 -4.19
C SER A 93 -5.96 -15.71 -3.45
N GLU A 94 -5.32 -14.61 -3.83
CA GLU A 94 -5.55 -13.28 -3.27
C GLU A 94 -6.76 -12.58 -3.90
N VAL A 95 -7.15 -12.98 -5.12
CA VAL A 95 -8.25 -12.39 -5.89
C VAL A 95 -9.57 -13.12 -5.67
N VAL A 96 -9.53 -14.47 -5.66
CA VAL A 96 -10.73 -15.33 -5.60
C VAL A 96 -11.76 -14.92 -4.54
N PRO A 97 -11.39 -14.58 -3.29
CA PRO A 97 -12.37 -14.19 -2.27
C PRO A 97 -13.16 -12.91 -2.61
N PHE A 98 -12.66 -12.11 -3.56
CA PHE A 98 -13.18 -10.80 -3.92
C PHE A 98 -13.51 -10.70 -5.43
N SER A 99 -13.48 -11.81 -6.18
CA SER A 99 -13.63 -11.79 -7.64
C SER A 99 -14.95 -11.18 -8.11
N TYR A 100 -16.00 -11.28 -7.28
CA TYR A 100 -17.32 -10.68 -7.52
C TYR A 100 -17.24 -9.21 -7.93
N THR A 101 -16.31 -8.43 -7.36
CA THR A 101 -16.20 -7.00 -7.70
C THR A 101 -15.62 -6.78 -9.10
N LEU A 102 -14.75 -7.68 -9.56
CA LEU A 102 -14.15 -7.64 -10.89
C LEU A 102 -15.13 -8.17 -11.94
N GLU A 103 -15.90 -9.19 -11.56
CA GLU A 103 -16.98 -9.80 -12.36
C GLU A 103 -18.26 -8.95 -12.38
N LYS A 104 -18.28 -7.83 -11.64
CA LYS A 104 -19.42 -6.90 -11.51
C LYS A 104 -20.70 -7.59 -10.99
N VAL A 105 -20.53 -8.51 -10.05
CA VAL A 105 -21.61 -9.19 -9.37
C VAL A 105 -21.94 -8.44 -8.07
N ASP A 106 -23.20 -8.04 -7.93
CA ASP A 106 -23.70 -7.39 -6.73
C ASP A 106 -23.64 -8.33 -5.53
N THR A 107 -23.15 -7.84 -4.40
CA THR A 107 -23.04 -8.62 -3.17
C THR A 107 -23.19 -7.76 -1.93
N LYS A 108 -23.48 -8.42 -0.79
CA LYS A 108 -23.39 -7.82 0.54
C LYS A 108 -22.09 -8.27 1.17
N GLU A 109 -21.14 -7.35 1.28
CA GLU A 109 -19.83 -7.65 1.84
C GLU A 109 -19.93 -7.85 3.36
N LYS A 110 -19.26 -8.89 3.85
CA LYS A 110 -19.09 -9.13 5.28
C LYS A 110 -17.65 -8.78 5.65
N VAL A 111 -17.49 -7.88 6.60
CA VAL A 111 -16.19 -7.42 7.09
C VAL A 111 -16.16 -7.62 8.60
N ASP A 112 -15.29 -8.53 9.06
CA ASP A 112 -15.26 -8.93 10.48
C ASP A 112 -14.52 -7.94 11.39
N ASN A 113 -13.94 -6.87 10.83
CA ASN A 113 -13.22 -5.84 11.58
C ASN A 113 -13.99 -4.50 11.55
N GLN A 114 -14.54 -4.13 12.71
CA GLN A 114 -15.37 -2.93 12.84
C GLN A 114 -14.61 -1.64 12.53
N SER A 115 -13.33 -1.52 12.93
CA SER A 115 -12.54 -0.31 12.63
C SER A 115 -12.35 -0.09 11.12
N ILE A 116 -12.27 -1.18 10.35
CA ILE A 116 -12.23 -1.11 8.88
C ILE A 116 -13.59 -0.72 8.32
N VAL A 117 -14.69 -1.27 8.85
CA VAL A 117 -16.04 -0.88 8.46
C VAL A 117 -16.26 0.62 8.65
N ASP A 118 -15.89 1.13 9.83
CA ASP A 118 -16.10 2.52 10.21
C ASP A 118 -15.28 3.52 9.41
N THR A 119 -14.10 3.12 8.92
CA THR A 119 -13.19 4.04 8.22
C THR A 119 -13.18 3.84 6.71
N CYS A 120 -13.19 2.61 6.22
CA CYS A 120 -12.87 2.28 4.83
C CYS A 120 -14.06 1.83 3.98
N VAL A 121 -15.17 1.38 4.60
CA VAL A 121 -16.27 0.67 3.89
C VAL A 121 -17.57 1.48 3.90
N ARG A 122 -17.47 2.81 3.83
CA ARG A 122 -18.63 3.72 3.79
C ARG A 122 -18.85 4.40 2.44
N CYS A 123 -17.80 4.46 1.61
CA CYS A 123 -17.84 5.17 0.34
C CYS A 123 -17.72 4.23 -0.87
N HIS A 124 -17.01 3.13 -0.74
CA HIS A 124 -16.83 2.12 -1.77
C HIS A 124 -16.69 0.74 -1.14
N SER A 125 -16.71 -0.30 -1.98
CA SER A 125 -16.59 -1.69 -1.52
C SER A 125 -15.32 -1.95 -0.71
N TYR A 126 -15.44 -2.85 0.26
CA TYR A 126 -14.33 -3.47 0.96
C TYR A 126 -13.43 -4.25 0.00
N ALA A 127 -14.00 -4.94 -1.01
CA ALA A 127 -13.23 -5.63 -2.03
C ALA A 127 -12.19 -4.74 -2.70
N LYS A 128 -12.51 -3.47 -2.96
CA LYS A 128 -11.57 -2.51 -3.54
C LYS A 128 -10.33 -2.29 -2.65
N THR A 129 -10.50 -2.34 -1.34
CA THR A 129 -9.42 -2.31 -0.36
C THR A 129 -8.70 -3.65 -0.31
N ALA A 130 -9.45 -4.75 -0.23
CA ALA A 130 -8.92 -6.11 -0.08
C ALA A 130 -8.20 -6.65 -1.33
N LEU A 131 -8.49 -6.12 -2.52
CA LEU A 131 -7.78 -6.40 -3.78
C LEU A 131 -6.52 -5.55 -3.94
N GLN A 132 -5.86 -5.25 -2.83
CA GLN A 132 -4.56 -4.59 -2.80
C GLN A 132 -3.68 -5.23 -1.73
N ARG A 133 -2.38 -5.16 -1.92
CA ARG A 133 -1.36 -5.61 -0.96
C ARG A 133 -0.36 -4.48 -0.81
N ARG A 134 -0.07 -4.08 0.42
CA ARG A 134 0.76 -2.90 0.69
C ARG A 134 1.62 -3.12 1.91
N THR A 135 2.71 -2.37 2.00
CA THR A 135 3.40 -2.21 3.27
C THR A 135 2.53 -1.39 4.23
N HIS A 136 2.83 -1.46 5.53
CA HIS A 136 2.14 -0.65 6.54
C HIS A 136 2.23 0.85 6.23
N GLU A 137 3.40 1.32 5.80
CA GLU A 137 3.59 2.72 5.45
C GLU A 137 2.75 3.12 4.23
N GLU A 138 2.60 2.24 3.25
CA GLU A 138 1.75 2.50 2.07
C GLU A 138 0.24 2.44 2.37
N TRP A 139 -0.18 1.72 3.41
CA TRP A 139 -1.52 1.84 3.97
C TRP A 139 -1.72 3.21 4.65
N ASN A 140 -0.76 3.66 5.46
CA ASN A 140 -0.83 4.98 6.08
C ASN A 140 -0.88 6.13 5.04
N LYS A 141 -0.03 6.07 4.01
CA LYS A 141 -0.07 7.04 2.91
C LYS A 141 -1.37 6.97 2.10
N LEU A 142 -2.05 5.82 2.06
CA LEU A 142 -3.37 5.71 1.45
C LEU A 142 -4.41 6.52 2.23
N ALA A 143 -4.43 6.37 3.56
CA ALA A 143 -5.34 7.12 4.42
C ALA A 143 -5.11 8.64 4.28
N ASN A 144 -3.86 9.09 4.33
CA ASN A 144 -3.52 10.50 4.13
C ASN A 144 -3.96 11.02 2.75
N MET A 145 -3.84 10.20 1.70
CA MET A 145 -4.33 10.57 0.37
C MET A 145 -5.86 10.73 0.37
N HIS A 146 -6.62 9.85 1.03
CA HIS A 146 -8.07 10.00 1.15
C HIS A 146 -8.43 11.31 1.87
N SER A 147 -7.79 11.63 3.00
CA SER A 147 -8.01 12.90 3.70
C SER A 147 -7.67 14.12 2.84
N GLY A 148 -6.61 14.04 2.02
CA GLY A 148 -6.22 15.13 1.13
C GLY A 148 -7.14 15.31 -0.08
N VAL A 149 -7.70 14.23 -0.64
CA VAL A 149 -8.59 14.27 -1.80
C VAL A 149 -10.05 14.48 -1.41
N LEU A 150 -10.46 13.95 -0.25
CA LEU A 150 -11.80 14.02 0.30
C LEU A 150 -11.75 14.79 1.64
N PRO A 151 -11.62 16.12 1.62
CA PRO A 151 -11.49 16.91 2.85
C PRO A 151 -12.70 16.81 3.78
N LEU A 152 -13.86 16.36 3.26
CA LEU A 152 -15.08 16.13 4.03
C LEU A 152 -15.16 14.75 4.68
N TRP A 153 -14.19 13.86 4.48
CA TRP A 153 -14.24 12.48 4.97
C TRP A 153 -14.44 12.40 6.50
N LEU A 154 -13.74 13.25 7.26
CA LEU A 154 -13.89 13.34 8.71
C LEU A 154 -15.29 13.83 9.12
N TYR A 155 -15.87 14.77 8.37
CA TYR A 155 -17.20 15.31 8.64
C TYR A 155 -18.32 14.32 8.28
N GLN A 156 -18.07 13.41 7.34
CA GLN A 156 -19.00 12.34 6.99
C GLN A 156 -19.00 11.18 7.98
N CYS A 157 -17.92 11.04 8.77
CA CYS A 157 -17.74 9.95 9.74
C CYS A 157 -17.74 10.46 11.19
N GLN A 158 -18.55 11.48 11.50
CA GLN A 158 -18.61 12.11 12.83
C GLN A 158 -19.09 11.16 13.95
N ASP A 159 -19.74 10.06 13.59
CA ASP A 159 -20.12 8.99 14.52
C ASP A 159 -18.92 8.17 15.01
N VAL A 160 -17.76 8.28 14.34
CA VAL A 160 -16.49 7.70 14.81
C VAL A 160 -15.82 8.66 15.78
N ILE A 161 -16.17 8.53 17.06
CA ILE A 161 -15.76 9.48 18.12
C ILE A 161 -14.23 9.57 18.29
N ASP A 162 -13.54 8.43 18.33
CA ASP A 162 -12.07 8.36 18.34
C ASP A 162 -11.55 8.08 16.92
N TRP A 163 -11.56 9.10 16.07
CA TRP A 163 -11.13 8.97 14.68
C TRP A 163 -9.69 8.48 14.55
N ASP A 164 -8.76 9.11 15.26
CA ASP A 164 -7.33 8.82 15.12
C ASP A 164 -6.99 7.41 15.61
N GLY A 165 -7.54 7.00 16.76
CA GLY A 165 -7.36 5.64 17.28
C GLY A 165 -8.00 4.59 16.37
N THR A 166 -9.21 4.85 15.87
CA THR A 166 -9.92 3.93 14.96
C THR A 166 -9.19 3.79 13.62
N LEU A 167 -8.72 4.90 13.03
CA LEU A 167 -7.96 4.89 11.78
C LEU A 167 -6.63 4.16 11.93
N LYS A 168 -5.91 4.40 13.03
CA LYS A 168 -4.66 3.67 13.33
C LYS A 168 -4.92 2.17 13.44
N ASN A 169 -5.93 1.77 14.20
CA ASN A 169 -6.30 0.35 14.35
C ASN A 169 -6.69 -0.27 13.00
N SER A 170 -7.43 0.47 12.16
CA SER A 170 -7.80 0.03 10.81
C SER A 170 -6.55 -0.23 9.95
N ILE A 171 -5.59 0.71 9.92
CA ILE A 171 -4.32 0.56 9.18
C ILE A 171 -3.51 -0.63 9.69
N GLU A 172 -3.41 -0.82 11.00
CA GLU A 172 -2.70 -1.97 11.60
C GLU A 172 -3.33 -3.30 11.17
N ASN A 173 -4.65 -3.39 11.15
CA ASN A 173 -5.36 -4.60 10.71
C ASN A 173 -5.24 -4.82 9.19
N LEU A 174 -5.42 -3.79 8.37
CA LEU A 174 -5.23 -3.87 6.92
C LEU A 174 -3.81 -4.32 6.56
N SER A 175 -2.80 -3.84 7.28
CA SER A 175 -1.41 -4.23 7.06
C SER A 175 -1.14 -5.70 7.39
N LYS A 176 -1.83 -6.26 8.39
CA LYS A 176 -1.75 -7.68 8.76
C LYS A 176 -2.53 -8.58 7.80
N MET A 177 -3.72 -8.14 7.39
CA MET A 177 -4.61 -8.90 6.51
C MET A 177 -4.13 -8.90 5.05
N PHE A 178 -3.56 -7.77 4.61
CA PHE A 178 -3.17 -7.54 3.22
C PHE A 178 -1.72 -7.02 3.11
N PRO A 179 -0.73 -7.78 3.63
CA PRO A 179 0.68 -7.38 3.58
C PRO A 179 1.19 -7.42 2.15
N LEU A 180 2.22 -6.62 1.84
CA LEU A 180 2.83 -6.60 0.51
C LEU A 180 3.31 -7.98 0.05
N ILE A 181 4.02 -8.68 0.93
CA ILE A 181 4.56 -10.02 0.69
C ILE A 181 3.65 -11.04 1.37
N THR A 182 3.15 -11.98 0.59
CA THR A 182 2.33 -13.12 1.04
C THR A 182 3.12 -14.42 0.82
N LYS A 183 2.84 -15.43 1.63
CA LYS A 183 3.50 -16.75 1.57
C LYS A 183 2.78 -17.67 0.58
#